data_AF-A0A5N9C236-F1
#
_entry.id   AF-A0A5N9C236-F1
#
_cell.length_a   1.000
_cell.length_b   1.000
_cell.length_c   1.000
_cell.angle_alpha   90.00
_cell.angle_beta   90.00
_cell.angle_gamma   90.00
#
_symmetry.space_group_name_H-M   'P 1'
#
loop_
_entity.id
_entity.type
_entity.pdbx_description
1 polymer ?
#
loop_
_entity_poly.entity_id
_entity_poly.type
_entity_poly.pdbx_seq_one_letter_code
_entity_poly.pdbx_strand_id
1 'polypeptide(L)'
;MSKLIIYLALTMVSVLVLACGNSSSENSTGVLQESYVEISSALLYTKESRSDVKNSPKIRKDLPPKIWVEMEERRLNYAIHLGKEPFCVVRGEGIPFESGAKVEIIQLPTNNCMKSMLMVEGQAASKLPLGMVKVRITDSGQEGWTWDNSVIRDE
;
A
#
# COMPACT_ATOMS: atom_id res chain seq x y z
N MET A 1 27.43 48.55 -13.94
CA MET A 1 27.21 47.15 -14.37
C MET A 1 26.95 46.20 -13.19
N SER A 2 27.63 46.33 -12.05
CA SER A 2 27.43 45.47 -10.86
C SER A 2 26.00 45.50 -10.25
N LYS A 3 25.34 46.65 -10.19
CA LYS A 3 23.97 46.75 -9.61
C LYS A 3 22.90 46.04 -10.43
N LEU A 4 23.03 46.02 -11.77
CA LEU A 4 22.07 45.35 -12.67
C LEU A 4 22.11 43.83 -12.52
N ILE A 5 23.29 43.27 -12.27
CA ILE A 5 23.49 41.82 -12.06
C ILE A 5 22.86 41.38 -10.73
N ILE A 6 22.95 42.21 -9.68
CA ILE A 6 22.34 41.93 -8.37
C ILE A 6 20.80 41.92 -8.48
N TYR A 7 20.21 42.87 -9.22
CA TYR A 7 18.76 42.86 -9.45
C TYR A 7 18.30 41.68 -10.30
N LEU A 8 19.09 41.26 -11.30
CA LEU A 8 18.78 40.08 -12.13
C LEU A 8 18.88 38.77 -11.34
N ALA A 9 19.80 38.70 -10.36
CA ALA A 9 19.95 37.54 -9.48
C ALA A 9 18.81 37.46 -8.43
N LEU A 10 18.35 38.60 -7.91
CA LEU A 10 17.25 38.64 -6.92
C LEU A 10 15.88 38.27 -7.53
N THR A 11 15.65 38.59 -8.81
CA THR A 11 14.40 38.22 -9.51
C THR A 11 14.35 36.74 -9.89
N MET A 12 15.50 36.11 -10.18
CA MET A 12 15.59 34.67 -10.40
C MET A 12 15.21 33.84 -9.16
N VAL A 13 15.60 34.29 -7.97
CA VAL A 13 15.30 33.59 -6.71
C VAL A 13 13.81 33.68 -6.32
N SER A 14 13.12 34.76 -6.71
CA SER A 14 11.70 34.95 -6.36
C SER A 14 10.74 34.15 -7.26
N VAL A 15 11.17 33.69 -8.44
CA VAL A 15 10.35 32.85 -9.33
C VAL A 15 10.43 31.36 -8.95
N LEU A 16 11.41 30.94 -8.15
CA LEU A 16 11.61 29.54 -7.75
C LEU A 16 10.69 29.06 -6.62
N VAL A 17 9.91 29.94 -5.98
CA VAL A 17 9.09 29.60 -4.80
C VAL A 17 7.64 29.23 -5.15
N LEU A 18 7.25 29.25 -6.44
CA LEU A 18 5.88 28.91 -6.88
C LEU A 18 5.74 27.53 -7.53
N ALA A 19 6.82 26.74 -7.60
CA ALA A 19 6.73 25.33 -7.99
C ALA A 19 6.42 24.43 -6.79
N CYS A 20 5.40 24.79 -6.01
CA CYS A 20 4.75 23.80 -5.15
C CYS A 20 3.97 22.88 -6.08
N GLY A 21 4.47 21.67 -6.26
CA GLY A 21 3.81 20.63 -7.04
C GLY A 21 2.43 20.37 -6.46
N ASN A 22 1.40 20.87 -7.14
CA ASN A 22 0.08 20.27 -7.09
C ASN A 22 0.20 18.88 -7.74
N SER A 23 0.67 17.89 -6.99
CA SER A 23 0.23 16.52 -7.22
C SER A 23 -1.26 16.50 -6.86
N SER A 24 -2.11 16.92 -7.80
CA SER A 24 -3.52 16.58 -7.76
C SER A 24 -3.57 15.06 -7.63
N SER A 25 -3.89 14.54 -6.44
CA SER A 25 -4.38 13.18 -6.37
C SER A 25 -5.61 13.18 -7.25
N GLU A 26 -5.56 12.49 -8.38
CA GLU A 26 -6.80 12.03 -8.99
C GLU A 26 -7.51 11.27 -7.87
N ASN A 27 -8.59 11.85 -7.35
CA ASN A 27 -9.40 11.21 -6.33
C ASN A 27 -10.08 10.01 -7.01
N SER A 28 -9.35 8.90 -7.08
CA SER A 28 -9.84 7.63 -7.57
C SER A 28 -10.85 7.11 -6.55
N THR A 29 -12.08 6.88 -6.98
CA THR A 29 -13.14 6.33 -6.14
C THR A 29 -13.29 4.83 -6.37
N GLY A 30 -14.05 4.17 -5.49
CA GLY A 30 -14.37 2.76 -5.67
C GLY A 30 -15.32 2.22 -4.63
N VAL A 31 -15.45 0.90 -4.63
CA VAL A 31 -16.32 0.14 -3.73
C VAL A 31 -15.53 -0.95 -3.02
N LEU A 32 -15.72 -1.05 -1.70
CA LEU A 32 -15.11 -2.09 -0.89
C LEU A 32 -15.73 -3.46 -1.18
N GLN A 33 -14.88 -4.48 -1.21
CA GLN A 33 -15.27 -5.87 -1.38
C GLN A 33 -14.43 -6.81 -0.51
N GLU A 34 -15.00 -7.98 -0.24
CA GLU A 34 -14.23 -9.15 0.17
C GLU A 34 -13.22 -9.52 -0.92
N SER A 35 -12.04 -9.95 -0.48
CA SER A 35 -10.94 -10.26 -1.37
C SER A 35 -10.14 -11.46 -0.87
N TYR A 36 -9.29 -11.98 -1.74
CA TYR A 36 -8.43 -13.11 -1.44
C TYR A 36 -7.11 -12.96 -2.20
N VAL A 37 -6.10 -13.72 -1.78
CA VAL A 37 -4.86 -13.90 -2.55
C VAL A 37 -4.58 -15.36 -2.77
N GLU A 38 -3.89 -15.64 -3.87
CA GLU A 38 -3.29 -16.94 -4.11
C GLU A 38 -1.82 -16.90 -3.67
N ILE A 39 -1.46 -17.79 -2.75
CA ILE A 39 -0.10 -17.92 -2.24
C ILE A 39 0.46 -19.25 -2.73
N SER A 40 1.60 -19.20 -3.40
CA SER A 40 2.36 -20.40 -3.74
C SER A 40 2.70 -21.20 -2.47
N SER A 41 2.38 -22.49 -2.44
CA SER A 41 2.69 -23.35 -1.29
C SER A 41 4.19 -23.41 -1.02
N ALA A 42 5.02 -23.29 -2.07
CA ALA A 42 6.46 -23.16 -1.99
C ALA A 42 6.94 -21.92 -1.20
N LEU A 43 6.11 -20.89 -1.05
CA LEU A 43 6.43 -19.73 -0.19
C LEU A 43 6.14 -19.98 1.29
N LEU A 44 5.35 -21.02 1.61
CA LEU A 44 5.04 -21.45 2.97
C LEU A 44 6.08 -22.42 3.54
N TYR A 45 6.81 -23.13 2.67
CA TYR A 45 7.87 -24.07 3.03
C TYR A 45 9.24 -23.50 2.65
N THR A 46 10.19 -23.53 3.58
CA THR A 46 11.31 -22.57 3.72
C THR A 46 12.46 -22.63 2.71
N LYS A 47 12.32 -23.19 1.50
CA LYS A 47 13.38 -23.14 0.47
C LYS A 47 12.81 -23.45 -0.89
N GLU A 48 12.69 -22.47 -1.77
CA GLU A 48 12.31 -22.79 -3.15
C GLU A 48 12.86 -21.74 -4.13
N SER A 49 13.39 -22.21 -5.25
CA SER A 49 13.90 -21.35 -6.33
C SER A 49 12.73 -20.62 -7.01
N ARG A 50 13.03 -19.63 -7.87
CA ARG A 50 11.98 -18.97 -8.67
C ARG A 50 11.16 -19.96 -9.51
N SER A 51 11.76 -21.07 -9.93
CA SER A 51 11.09 -22.14 -10.68
C SER A 51 10.06 -22.86 -9.81
N ASP A 52 10.43 -23.16 -8.56
CA ASP A 52 9.61 -23.95 -7.67
C ASP A 52 8.39 -23.16 -7.18
N VAL A 53 8.56 -21.85 -6.91
CA VAL A 53 7.44 -20.94 -6.63
C VAL A 53 6.43 -20.92 -7.79
N LYS A 54 6.92 -20.89 -9.03
CA LYS A 54 6.08 -20.87 -10.24
C LYS A 54 5.31 -22.18 -10.43
N ASN A 55 5.93 -23.31 -10.13
CA ASN A 55 5.36 -24.64 -10.41
C ASN A 55 4.60 -25.23 -9.22
N SER A 56 4.71 -24.63 -8.03
CA SER A 56 4.00 -25.11 -6.84
C SER A 56 2.48 -24.86 -6.92
N PRO A 57 1.68 -25.71 -6.26
CA PRO A 57 0.27 -25.45 -6.04
C PRO A 57 0.04 -24.09 -5.38
N LYS A 58 -1.01 -23.40 -5.80
CA LYS A 58 -1.44 -22.15 -5.19
C LYS A 58 -2.54 -22.42 -4.18
N ILE A 59 -2.42 -21.82 -3.01
CA ILE A 59 -3.41 -21.89 -1.93
C ILE A 59 -4.12 -20.55 -1.88
N ARG A 60 -5.45 -20.59 -1.99
CA ARG A 60 -6.29 -19.43 -1.74
C ARG A 60 -6.28 -19.09 -0.26
N LYS A 61 -6.06 -17.81 0.05
CA LYS A 61 -6.19 -17.24 1.39
C LYS A 61 -7.12 -16.04 1.31
N ASP A 62 -8.28 -16.16 1.95
CA ASP A 62 -9.21 -15.04 2.08
C ASP A 62 -8.61 -13.96 2.98
N LEU A 63 -8.84 -12.71 2.61
CA LEU A 63 -8.33 -11.55 3.33
C LEU A 63 -9.40 -11.01 4.28
N PRO A 64 -9.02 -10.62 5.50
CA PRO A 64 -9.99 -10.09 6.44
C PRO A 64 -10.48 -8.71 5.94
N PRO A 65 -11.82 -8.48 5.88
CA PRO A 65 -12.39 -7.20 5.43
C PRO A 65 -12.24 -6.15 6.54
N LYS A 66 -11.03 -5.61 6.66
CA LYS A 66 -10.60 -4.72 7.75
C LYS A 66 -9.88 -3.49 7.21
N ILE A 67 -9.98 -2.40 7.97
CA ILE A 67 -9.24 -1.16 7.79
C ILE A 67 -8.33 -0.95 9.01
N TRP A 68 -7.06 -0.63 8.76
CA TRP A 68 -6.10 -0.26 9.79
C TRP A 68 -5.81 1.23 9.74
N VAL A 69 -5.86 1.91 10.88
CA VAL A 69 -5.57 3.35 10.96
C VAL A 69 -4.13 3.64 10.55
N GLU A 70 -3.21 2.78 10.97
CA GLU A 70 -1.77 2.90 10.72
C GLU A 70 -1.26 1.78 9.83
N MET A 71 -0.36 2.14 8.92
CA MET A 71 0.44 1.22 8.12
C MET A 71 1.89 1.72 8.14
N GLU A 72 2.80 0.78 8.35
CA GLU A 72 4.23 1.06 8.39
C GLU A 72 4.94 0.47 7.17
N GLU A 73 5.71 1.31 6.49
CA GLU A 73 6.54 0.88 5.38
C GLU A 73 7.89 0.32 5.87
N ARG A 74 8.13 -0.97 5.62
CA ARG A 74 9.39 -1.64 6.01
C ARG A 74 10.04 -2.38 4.85
N ARG A 75 11.36 -2.53 4.92
CA ARG A 75 12.10 -3.45 4.04
C ARG A 75 12.37 -4.77 4.76
N LEU A 76 11.70 -5.84 4.33
CA LEU A 76 11.73 -7.15 4.98
C LEU A 76 12.12 -8.24 3.99
N ASN A 77 12.66 -9.36 4.50
CA ASN A 77 12.88 -10.55 3.69
C ASN A 77 11.57 -11.29 3.51
N TYR A 78 11.18 -11.59 2.26
CA TYR A 78 9.99 -12.40 2.00
C TYR A 78 10.23 -13.86 2.41
N ALA A 79 11.38 -14.44 2.04
CA ALA A 79 11.87 -15.74 2.50
C ALA A 79 13.32 -15.64 3.02
N ILE A 80 13.78 -16.64 3.77
CA ILE A 80 15.07 -16.64 4.52
C ILE A 80 16.27 -16.30 3.63
N HIS A 81 16.25 -16.68 2.35
CA HIS A 81 17.35 -16.50 1.39
C HIS A 81 17.08 -15.46 0.29
N LEU A 82 15.98 -14.69 0.40
CA LEU A 82 15.67 -13.61 -0.53
C LEU A 82 16.13 -12.27 0.04
N GLY A 83 16.48 -11.35 -0.86
CA GLY A 83 16.81 -9.97 -0.48
C GLY A 83 15.62 -9.24 0.17
N LYS A 84 15.92 -8.09 0.80
CA LYS A 84 14.89 -7.25 1.42
C LYS A 84 14.06 -6.52 0.37
N GLU A 85 12.75 -6.68 0.45
CA GLU A 85 11.74 -6.05 -0.42
C GLU A 85 10.87 -5.08 0.39
N PRO A 86 10.25 -4.08 -0.26
CA PRO A 86 9.30 -3.19 0.41
C PRO A 86 8.03 -3.95 0.82
N PHE A 87 7.60 -3.74 2.06
CA PHE A 87 6.39 -4.27 2.66
C PHE A 87 5.56 -3.14 3.26
N CYS A 88 4.24 -3.27 3.14
CA CYS A 88 3.28 -2.56 3.97
C CYS A 88 2.93 -3.42 5.19
N VAL A 89 3.16 -2.90 6.39
CA VAL A 89 3.00 -3.66 7.63
C VAL A 89 1.85 -3.07 8.44
N VAL A 90 0.86 -3.91 8.74
CA VAL A 90 -0.29 -3.55 9.59
C VAL A 90 -0.35 -4.43 10.83
N ARG A 91 -0.85 -3.87 11.93
CA ARG A 91 -0.86 -4.50 13.26
C ARG A 91 -2.25 -4.50 13.86
N GLY A 92 -2.56 -5.56 14.59
CA GLY A 92 -3.83 -5.73 15.28
C GLY A 92 -4.98 -6.16 14.37
N GLU A 93 -6.17 -6.24 14.95
CA GLU A 93 -7.38 -6.81 14.32
C GLU A 93 -7.99 -5.92 13.22
N GLY A 94 -7.66 -4.62 13.23
CA GLY A 94 -8.29 -3.63 12.36
C GLY A 94 -9.79 -3.45 12.64
N ILE A 95 -10.39 -2.48 11.96
CA ILE A 95 -11.82 -2.17 12.06
C ILE A 95 -12.54 -2.83 10.88
N PRO A 96 -13.61 -3.61 11.09
CA PRO A 96 -14.36 -4.22 9.99
C PRO A 96 -14.99 -3.18 9.07
N PHE A 97 -15.06 -3.53 7.78
CA PHE A 97 -15.85 -2.82 6.79
C PHE A 97 -16.86 -3.76 6.15
N GLU A 98 -17.90 -3.19 5.54
CA GLU A 98 -18.91 -3.92 4.79
C GLU A 98 -18.63 -3.85 3.28
N SER A 99 -18.82 -4.96 2.59
CA SER A 99 -18.79 -4.99 1.12
C SER A 99 -19.91 -4.09 0.56
N GLY A 100 -19.61 -3.35 -0.50
CA GLY A 100 -20.53 -2.37 -1.08
C GLY A 100 -20.34 -0.94 -0.57
N ALA A 101 -19.56 -0.73 0.49
CA ALA A 101 -19.27 0.61 0.99
C ALA A 101 -18.44 1.41 -0.04
N LYS A 102 -18.89 2.63 -0.36
CA LYS A 102 -18.20 3.54 -1.27
C LYS A 102 -17.00 4.19 -0.59
N VAL A 103 -15.92 4.33 -1.32
CA VAL A 103 -14.66 4.89 -0.83
C VAL A 103 -14.03 5.88 -1.79
N GLU A 104 -13.31 6.84 -1.23
CA GLU A 104 -12.27 7.61 -1.92
C GLU A 104 -10.91 6.99 -1.61
N ILE A 105 -10.08 6.76 -2.62
CA ILE A 105 -8.67 6.40 -2.45
C ILE A 105 -7.90 7.69 -2.21
N ILE A 106 -7.39 7.85 -0.99
CA ILE A 106 -6.78 9.09 -0.54
C ILE A 106 -5.25 9.01 -0.45
N GLN A 107 -4.67 7.80 -0.47
CA GLN A 107 -3.23 7.64 -0.42
C GLN A 107 -2.77 6.28 -0.97
N LEU A 108 -1.63 6.30 -1.68
CA LEU A 108 -0.86 5.11 -2.01
C LEU A 108 0.41 5.04 -1.14
N PRO A 109 0.96 3.83 -0.87
CA PRO A 109 2.24 3.70 -0.16
C PRO A 109 3.37 4.38 -0.91
N THR A 110 4.22 5.13 -0.21
CA THR A 110 5.35 5.89 -0.78
C THR A 110 6.46 4.97 -1.31
N ASN A 111 6.63 3.79 -0.73
CA ASN A 111 7.57 2.77 -1.18
C ASN A 111 7.00 1.84 -2.28
N ASN A 112 5.76 2.07 -2.75
CA ASN A 112 5.05 1.20 -3.68
C ASN A 112 5.11 -0.29 -3.28
N CYS A 113 4.84 -0.58 -2.00
CA CYS A 113 4.85 -1.94 -1.49
C CYS A 113 3.94 -2.84 -2.35
N MET A 114 4.51 -3.90 -2.93
CA MET A 114 3.73 -4.93 -3.63
C MET A 114 3.41 -6.13 -2.71
N LYS A 115 3.81 -6.02 -1.45
CA LYS A 115 3.79 -7.10 -0.46
C LYS A 115 3.33 -6.52 0.87
N SER A 116 2.56 -7.29 1.61
CA SER A 116 2.00 -6.87 2.90
C SER A 116 2.32 -7.88 3.99
N MET A 117 2.42 -7.40 5.23
CA MET A 117 2.57 -8.22 6.42
C MET A 117 1.52 -7.84 7.46
N LEU A 118 0.64 -8.77 7.77
CA LEU A 118 -0.33 -8.64 8.86
C LEU A 118 0.25 -9.28 10.13
N MET A 119 0.28 -8.50 11.22
CA MET A 119 0.74 -8.95 12.53
C MET A 119 -0.40 -8.82 13.55
N VAL A 120 -1.00 -9.95 13.90
CA VAL A 120 -2.03 -10.06 14.94
C VAL A 120 -1.43 -10.73 16.17
N GLU A 121 -1.76 -10.23 17.35
CA GLU A 121 -1.26 -10.77 18.61
C GLU A 121 -1.70 -12.24 18.78
N GLY A 122 -0.78 -13.10 19.25
CA GLY A 122 -1.05 -14.53 19.38
C GLY A 122 -1.10 -15.32 18.06
N GLN A 123 -0.96 -14.67 16.91
CA GLN A 123 -0.94 -15.32 15.60
C GLN A 123 0.42 -15.19 14.90
N ALA A 124 0.73 -16.16 14.03
CA ALA A 124 1.91 -16.07 13.18
C ALA A 124 1.76 -14.93 12.16
N ALA A 125 2.84 -14.15 11.96
CA ALA A 125 2.84 -13.06 10.99
C ALA A 125 2.50 -13.57 9.58
N SER A 126 1.50 -12.97 8.95
CA SER A 126 1.02 -13.35 7.63
C SER A 126 1.64 -12.46 6.56
N LYS A 127 2.57 -13.02 5.76
CA LYS A 127 3.10 -12.35 4.56
C LYS A 127 2.17 -12.62 3.38
N LEU A 128 1.79 -11.56 2.68
CA LEU A 128 0.81 -11.61 1.60
C LEU A 128 1.39 -10.95 0.33
N PRO A 129 1.20 -11.52 -0.87
CA PRO A 129 1.75 -11.00 -2.12
C PRO A 129 0.86 -9.91 -2.74
N LEU A 130 0.46 -8.92 -1.95
CA LEU A 130 -0.32 -7.76 -2.42
C LEU A 130 0.09 -6.48 -1.69
N GLY A 131 -0.19 -5.34 -2.30
CA GLY A 131 -0.05 -4.02 -1.68
C GLY A 131 -1.26 -3.59 -0.85
N MET A 132 -1.22 -2.33 -0.40
CA MET A 132 -2.29 -1.69 0.35
C MET A 132 -2.60 -0.32 -0.23
N VAL A 133 -3.79 0.19 0.07
CA VAL A 133 -4.23 1.54 -0.27
C VAL A 133 -4.90 2.17 0.94
N LYS A 134 -4.76 3.48 1.11
CA LYS A 134 -5.51 4.22 2.12
C LYS A 134 -6.80 4.72 1.49
N VAL A 135 -7.91 4.43 2.16
CA VAL A 135 -9.25 4.80 1.74
C VAL A 135 -9.94 5.65 2.80
N ARG A 136 -10.91 6.45 2.36
CA ARG A 136 -11.93 7.10 3.18
C ARG A 136 -13.29 6.56 2.78
N ILE A 137 -14.05 5.98 3.71
CA ILE A 137 -15.44 5.58 3.47
C ILE A 137 -16.29 6.85 3.38
N THR A 138 -17.06 7.01 2.30
CA THR A 138 -17.81 8.24 2.03
C THR A 138 -18.90 8.50 3.06
N ASP A 139 -19.57 7.44 3.52
CA ASP A 139 -20.76 7.55 4.36
C ASP A 139 -20.41 7.79 5.83
N SER A 140 -19.32 7.18 6.32
CA SER A 140 -18.89 7.29 7.72
C SER A 140 -17.74 8.27 7.94
N GLY A 141 -17.02 8.65 6.88
CA GLY A 141 -15.77 9.40 6.97
C GLY A 141 -14.60 8.60 7.56
N GLN A 142 -14.78 7.30 7.83
CA GLN A 142 -13.73 6.45 8.38
C GLN A 142 -12.57 6.32 7.40
N GLU A 143 -11.36 6.60 7.87
CA GLU A 143 -10.13 6.46 7.09
C GLU A 143 -9.26 5.30 7.57
N GLY A 144 -8.55 4.70 6.63
CA GLY A 144 -7.41 3.86 6.94
C GLY A 144 -6.97 2.99 5.75
N TRP A 145 -6.01 2.13 6.01
CA TRP A 145 -5.39 1.25 5.04
C TRP A 145 -6.18 -0.05 4.91
N THR A 146 -6.43 -0.47 3.69
CA THR A 146 -7.01 -1.78 3.34
C THR A 146 -6.20 -2.42 2.22
N TRP A 147 -6.57 -3.65 1.87
CA TRP A 147 -5.98 -4.42 0.78
C TRP A 147 -6.27 -3.76 -0.57
N ASP A 148 -5.26 -3.66 -1.44
CA ASP A 148 -5.42 -3.02 -2.75
C ASP A 148 -6.52 -3.68 -3.60
N ASN A 149 -6.62 -5.02 -3.54
CA ASN A 149 -7.66 -5.78 -4.25
C ASN A 149 -9.00 -5.88 -3.50
N SER A 150 -9.13 -5.25 -2.32
CA SER A 150 -10.41 -5.03 -1.66
C SER A 150 -11.13 -3.79 -2.16
N VAL A 151 -10.56 -3.03 -3.11
CA VAL A 151 -11.20 -1.87 -3.72
C VAL A 151 -11.42 -2.15 -5.21
N ILE A 152 -12.68 -2.26 -5.63
CA ILE A 152 -13.04 -2.16 -7.04
C ILE A 152 -13.02 -0.68 -7.39
N ARG A 153 -12.09 -0.26 -8.24
CA ARG A 153 -11.98 1.14 -8.67
C ARG A 153 -13.03 1.45 -9.72
N ASP A 154 -13.61 2.65 -9.62
CA ASP A 154 -14.45 3.19 -10.68
C ASP A 154 -13.56 3.51 -11.90
N GLU A 155 -14.00 3.14 -13.11
CA GLU A 155 -13.31 3.42 -14.38
C GLU A 155 -13.44 4.89 -14.83
#